data_AF-A0A7V2G5V8-F1
#
_entry.id   AF-A0A7V2G5V8-F1
#
_cell.length_a   1.000
_cell.length_b   1.000
_cell.length_c   1.000
_cell.angle_alpha   90.00
_cell.angle_beta   90.00
_cell.angle_gamma   90.00
#
_symmetry.space_group_name_H-M   'P 1'
#
loop_
_entity.id
_entity.type
_entity.pdbx_description
1 polymer ?
#
loop_
_entity_poly.entity_id
_entity_poly.type
_entity_poly.pdbx_seq_one_letter_code
_entity_poly.pdbx_strand_id
1 'polypeptide(L)'
;MSTTRPSPVSRRFLLAVFAAAFLAAVGLQWRSGAFSQELGGHPDEAAHYVTGLMLRDYGVELLAGTAGSPMAFAKAYYEARPKVAIGHYPPGFYLLEGLWLIPSRSESSALLLQAALAAALATAAAGFVGTAAGPMLGAVAAASVLALPWVRALLPLVMSDLLVALLA
;
A
#
# COMPACT_ATOMS: atom_id res chain seq x y z
N MET A 1 -9.82 -15.73 -39.40
CA MET A 1 -9.18 -16.05 -38.10
C MET A 1 -10.13 -15.58 -37.00
N SER A 2 -10.73 -16.50 -36.25
CA SER A 2 -11.60 -16.17 -35.13
C SER A 2 -10.72 -15.74 -33.95
N THR A 3 -10.70 -14.45 -33.62
CA THR A 3 -10.05 -13.94 -32.41
C THR A 3 -10.96 -14.26 -31.23
N THR A 4 -10.87 -15.46 -30.68
CA THR A 4 -11.50 -15.76 -29.38
C THR A 4 -10.84 -14.87 -28.34
N ARG A 5 -11.60 -13.93 -27.75
CA ARG A 5 -11.08 -13.13 -26.63
C ARG A 5 -10.61 -14.09 -25.53
N PRO A 6 -9.40 -13.88 -24.98
CA PRO A 6 -8.95 -14.67 -23.84
C PRO A 6 -9.97 -14.55 -22.70
N SER A 7 -10.31 -15.69 -22.09
CA SER A 7 -11.21 -15.71 -20.95
C SER A 7 -10.48 -15.16 -19.71
N PRO A 8 -11.18 -14.40 -18.86
CA PRO A 8 -10.58 -13.91 -17.62
C PRO A 8 -10.21 -15.07 -16.70
N VAL A 9 -9.09 -14.94 -15.98
CA VAL A 9 -8.70 -15.89 -14.93
C VAL A 9 -9.73 -15.90 -13.82
N SER A 10 -9.89 -17.05 -13.15
CA SER A 10 -10.89 -17.20 -12.11
C SER A 10 -10.62 -16.29 -10.90
N ARG A 11 -11.69 -15.80 -10.26
CA ARG A 11 -11.58 -14.99 -9.03
C ARG A 11 -10.89 -15.75 -7.90
N ARG A 12 -11.11 -17.06 -7.78
CA ARG A 12 -10.47 -17.92 -6.77
C ARG A 12 -8.96 -17.93 -6.94
N PHE A 13 -8.48 -18.01 -8.19
CA PHE A 13 -7.06 -17.92 -8.50
C PHE A 13 -6.48 -16.56 -8.08
N LEU A 14 -7.13 -15.45 -8.45
CA LEU A 14 -6.66 -14.11 -8.07
C LEU A 14 -6.62 -13.90 -6.55
N LEU A 15 -7.62 -14.39 -5.81
CA LEU A 15 -7.63 -14.35 -4.34
C LEU A 15 -6.50 -15.19 -3.74
N ALA A 16 -6.23 -16.37 -4.30
CA ALA A 16 -5.13 -17.22 -3.85
C ALA A 16 -3.76 -16.56 -4.12
N VAL A 17 -3.58 -15.95 -5.30
CA VAL A 17 -2.37 -15.18 -5.62
C VAL A 17 -2.20 -14.00 -4.67
N PHE A 18 -3.27 -13.23 -4.42
CA PHE A 18 -3.21 -12.10 -3.49
C PHE A 18 -2.80 -12.55 -2.09
N ALA A 19 -3.46 -13.58 -1.54
CA ALA A 19 -3.14 -14.08 -0.21
C ALA A 19 -1.69 -14.60 -0.12
N ALA A 20 -1.24 -15.37 -1.11
CA ALA A 20 0.14 -15.87 -1.16
C ALA A 20 1.16 -14.73 -1.29
N ALA A 21 0.90 -13.74 -2.16
CA ALA A 21 1.76 -12.58 -2.36
C ALA A 21 1.82 -11.70 -1.11
N PHE A 22 0.70 -11.50 -0.42
CA PHE A 22 0.63 -10.76 0.83
C PHE A 22 1.45 -11.43 1.92
N LEU A 23 1.27 -12.73 2.14
CA LEU A 23 2.05 -13.49 3.13
C LEU A 23 3.56 -13.48 2.78
N ALA A 24 3.90 -13.60 1.50
CA ALA A 24 5.30 -13.49 1.05
C ALA A 24 5.89 -12.10 1.31
N ALA A 25 5.15 -11.03 1.01
CA ALA A 25 5.56 -9.66 1.27
C ALA A 25 5.79 -9.40 2.77
N VAL A 26 4.87 -9.84 3.64
CA VAL A 26 5.03 -9.76 5.10
C VAL A 26 6.25 -10.56 5.57
N GLY A 27 6.47 -11.77 5.02
CA GLY A 27 7.65 -12.57 5.31
C GLY A 27 8.97 -11.88 4.90
N LEU A 28 8.97 -11.17 3.77
CA LEU A 28 10.11 -10.36 3.32
C LEU A 28 10.38 -9.18 4.25
N GLN A 29 9.34 -8.45 4.68
CA GLN A 29 9.44 -7.37 5.67
C GLN A 29 9.97 -7.87 7.02
N TRP A 30 9.47 -9.02 7.49
CA TRP A 30 9.96 -9.65 8.71
C TRP A 30 11.44 -9.99 8.60
N ARG A 31 11.86 -10.60 7.48
CA ARG A 31 13.26 -10.96 7.21
C ARG A 31 14.17 -9.74 7.11
N SER A 32 13.68 -8.59 6.63
CA SER A 32 14.46 -7.35 6.59
C SER A 32 14.51 -6.63 7.94
N GLY A 33 13.77 -7.10 8.95
CA GLY A 33 13.65 -6.45 10.25
C GLY A 33 12.79 -5.19 10.23
N ALA A 34 11.95 -4.99 9.19
CA ALA A 34 11.20 -3.75 8.98
C ALA A 34 10.33 -3.37 10.18
N PHE A 35 9.71 -4.35 10.84
CA PHE A 35 8.84 -4.14 12.00
C PHE A 35 9.57 -3.71 13.28
N SER A 36 10.89 -3.62 13.26
CA SER A 36 11.72 -3.17 14.39
C SER A 36 12.56 -1.94 14.05
N GLN A 37 12.40 -1.37 12.85
CA GLN A 37 13.06 -0.14 12.43
C GLN A 37 12.11 1.04 12.65
N GLU A 38 12.69 2.18 13.00
CA GLU A 38 12.00 3.47 13.00
C GLU A 38 11.88 4.02 11.56
N LEU A 39 10.98 4.97 11.36
CA LEU A 39 10.74 5.64 10.06
C LEU A 39 11.91 6.55 9.63
N GLY A 40 12.99 5.94 9.16
CA GLY A 40 14.20 6.62 8.70
C GLY A 40 14.87 5.98 7.49
N GLY A 41 14.22 5.00 6.84
CA GLY A 41 14.75 4.32 5.66
C GLY A 41 14.72 5.19 4.40
N HIS A 42 13.87 6.24 4.38
CA HIS A 42 13.85 7.25 3.33
C HIS A 42 13.54 8.66 3.90
N PRO A 43 14.08 9.76 3.32
CA PRO A 43 13.84 11.12 3.82
C PRO A 43 12.37 11.51 3.95
N ASP A 44 11.53 11.00 3.04
CA ASP A 44 10.10 11.29 2.95
C ASP A 44 9.21 10.29 3.69
N GLU A 45 9.74 9.14 4.13
CA GLU A 45 8.97 8.05 4.76
C GLU A 45 8.13 8.54 5.95
N ALA A 46 8.78 9.22 6.90
CA ALA A 46 8.09 9.79 8.04
C ALA A 46 7.02 10.81 7.63
N ALA A 47 7.25 11.56 6.55
CA ALA A 47 6.29 12.54 6.07
C ALA A 47 5.03 11.87 5.51
N HIS A 48 5.18 10.75 4.80
CA HIS A 48 4.05 9.98 4.31
C HIS A 48 3.20 9.45 5.47
N TYR A 49 3.82 8.71 6.38
CA TYR A 49 3.15 8.12 7.53
C TYR A 49 2.45 9.16 8.42
N VAL A 50 3.11 10.27 8.75
CA VAL A 50 2.52 11.33 9.58
C VAL A 50 1.34 12.00 8.88
N THR A 51 1.37 12.11 7.55
CA THR A 51 0.25 12.68 6.77
C THR A 51 -0.94 11.73 6.74
N GLY A 52 -0.73 10.42 6.53
CA GLY A 52 -1.78 9.42 6.67
C GLY A 52 -2.38 9.37 8.07
N LEU A 53 -1.54 9.45 9.11
CA LEU A 53 -1.98 9.53 10.50
C LEU A 53 -2.85 10.76 10.78
N MET A 54 -2.53 11.92 10.20
CA MET A 54 -3.37 13.11 10.32
C MET A 54 -4.77 12.87 9.74
N LEU A 55 -4.85 12.28 8.54
CA LEU A 55 -6.14 11.96 7.92
C LEU A 55 -6.92 10.89 8.68
N ARG A 56 -6.22 9.90 9.25
CA ARG A 56 -6.79 8.91 10.16
C ARG A 56 -7.45 9.59 11.36
N ASP A 57 -6.71 10.50 12.02
CA ASP A 57 -7.16 11.14 13.26
C ASP A 57 -8.37 12.02 13.01
N TYR A 58 -8.31 12.83 11.96
CA TYR A 58 -9.45 13.61 11.53
C TYR A 58 -10.65 12.72 11.14
N GLY A 59 -10.40 11.60 10.46
CA GLY A 59 -11.43 10.62 10.10
C GLY A 59 -12.11 9.99 11.32
N VAL A 60 -11.35 9.69 12.38
CA VAL A 60 -11.93 9.17 13.64
C VAL A 60 -12.78 10.21 14.34
N GLU A 61 -12.35 11.47 14.40
CA GLU A 61 -13.18 12.56 14.94
C GLU A 61 -14.45 12.77 14.11
N LEU A 62 -14.36 12.62 12.79
CA LEU A 62 -15.50 12.74 11.90
C LEU A 62 -16.54 11.62 12.16
N LEU A 63 -16.07 10.38 12.30
CA LEU A 63 -16.92 9.23 12.62
C LEU A 63 -17.54 9.34 14.03
N ALA A 64 -16.85 9.98 14.97
CA ALA A 64 -17.36 10.25 16.32
C ALA A 64 -18.30 11.46 16.39
N GLY A 65 -18.46 12.24 15.31
CA GLY A 65 -19.26 13.46 15.28
C GLY A 65 -18.64 14.62 16.05
N THR A 66 -17.35 14.57 16.37
CA THR A 66 -16.61 15.59 17.12
C THR A 66 -15.69 16.43 16.24
N ALA A 67 -15.61 16.12 14.93
CA ALA A 67 -14.73 16.84 14.01
C ALA A 67 -15.11 18.33 13.90
N GLY A 68 -14.11 19.17 14.12
CA GLY A 68 -14.18 20.61 13.85
C GLY A 68 -13.83 20.96 12.40
N SER A 69 -13.34 22.18 12.19
CA SER A 69 -12.87 22.62 10.87
C SER A 69 -11.64 21.81 10.43
N PRO A 70 -11.64 21.19 9.22
CA PRO A 70 -10.47 20.43 8.74
C PRO A 70 -9.20 21.28 8.65
N MET A 71 -9.33 22.56 8.30
CA MET A 71 -8.20 23.47 8.21
C MET A 71 -7.62 23.79 9.59
N ALA A 72 -8.47 23.98 10.60
CA ALA A 72 -8.01 24.22 11.97
C ALA A 72 -7.32 22.97 12.55
N PHE A 73 -7.89 21.79 12.30
CA PHE A 73 -7.30 20.52 12.68
C PHE A 73 -5.91 20.33 12.06
N ALA A 74 -5.79 20.52 10.74
CA ALA A 74 -4.51 20.38 10.05
C ALA A 74 -3.44 21.32 10.64
N LYS A 75 -3.77 22.60 10.87
CA LYS A 75 -2.83 23.57 11.46
C LYS A 75 -2.34 23.12 12.85
N ALA A 76 -3.26 22.73 13.73
CA ALA A 76 -2.89 22.24 15.06
C ALA A 76 -2.03 20.97 14.99
N TYR A 77 -2.31 20.08 14.04
CA TYR A 77 -1.52 18.88 13.82
C TYR A 77 -0.09 19.20 13.36
N TYR A 78 0.06 20.15 12.44
CA TYR A 78 1.34 20.64 11.93
C TYR A 78 2.20 21.25 13.05
N GLU A 79 1.59 22.00 13.97
CA GLU A 79 2.30 22.58 15.12
C GLU A 79 2.88 21.50 16.04
N ALA A 80 2.16 20.38 16.21
CA ALA A 80 2.56 19.28 17.09
C ALA A 80 3.49 18.25 16.41
N ARG A 81 3.41 18.09 15.08
CA ARG A 81 4.18 17.10 14.33
C ARG A 81 4.79 17.72 13.07
N PRO A 82 6.10 18.09 13.10
CA PRO A 82 6.76 18.57 11.91
C PRO A 82 6.80 17.45 10.84
N LYS A 83 6.80 17.84 9.56
CA LYS A 83 6.79 16.97 8.35
C LYS A 83 5.44 16.43 7.84
N VAL A 84 4.29 17.00 8.20
CA VAL A 84 3.07 16.72 7.42
C VAL A 84 3.27 17.25 5.98
N ALA A 85 2.91 16.44 4.97
CA ALA A 85 3.12 16.71 3.55
C ALA A 85 1.80 16.89 2.78
N ILE A 86 0.90 17.74 3.29
CA ILE A 86 -0.34 18.09 2.56
C ILE A 86 0.04 18.69 1.20
N GLY A 87 -0.56 18.16 0.13
CA GLY A 87 -0.31 18.61 -1.24
C GLY A 87 0.86 17.90 -1.94
N HIS A 88 1.58 17.01 -1.25
CA HIS A 88 2.58 16.16 -1.89
C HIS A 88 1.90 15.05 -2.70
N TYR A 89 2.33 14.83 -3.94
CA TYR A 89 1.73 13.82 -4.81
C TYR A 89 2.31 12.44 -4.49
N PRO A 90 1.49 11.36 -4.51
CA PRO A 90 0.06 11.30 -4.83
C PRO A 90 -0.85 11.50 -3.60
N PRO A 91 -1.81 12.44 -3.63
CA PRO A 91 -2.70 12.69 -2.49
C PRO A 91 -3.61 11.49 -2.16
N GLY A 92 -3.90 10.63 -3.15
CA GLY A 92 -4.70 9.42 -2.95
C GLY A 92 -4.08 8.42 -1.99
N PHE A 93 -2.74 8.44 -1.85
CA PHE A 93 -2.05 7.56 -0.91
C PHE A 93 -2.45 7.86 0.53
N TYR A 94 -2.46 9.13 0.94
CA TYR A 94 -2.76 9.51 2.32
C TYR A 94 -4.21 9.19 2.70
N LEU A 95 -5.15 9.30 1.75
CA LEU A 95 -6.53 8.91 2.00
C LEU A 95 -6.63 7.40 2.26
N LEU A 96 -5.98 6.59 1.42
CA LEU A 96 -5.95 5.14 1.59
C LEU A 96 -5.26 4.75 2.91
N GLU A 97 -4.10 5.33 3.19
CA GLU A 97 -3.34 5.10 4.42
C GLU A 97 -4.13 5.53 5.65
N GLY A 98 -4.74 6.71 5.62
CA GLY A 98 -5.56 7.22 6.72
C GLY A 98 -6.74 6.30 7.03
N LEU A 99 -7.45 5.81 6.01
CA LEU A 99 -8.53 4.83 6.17
C LEU A 99 -8.01 3.49 6.73
N TRP A 100 -6.88 3.01 6.22
CA TRP A 100 -6.26 1.77 6.68
C TRP A 100 -5.83 1.84 8.16
N LEU A 101 -5.38 3.01 8.62
CA LEU A 101 -4.92 3.23 9.99
C LEU A 101 -6.05 3.51 11.00
N ILE A 102 -7.32 3.60 10.57
CA ILE A 102 -8.44 3.79 11.50
C ILE A 102 -8.40 2.77 12.65
N PRO A 103 -8.26 1.45 12.39
CA PRO A 103 -8.23 0.43 13.45
C PRO A 103 -6.94 0.42 14.26
N SER A 104 -5.81 0.88 13.70
CA SER A 104 -4.51 0.92 14.39
C SER A 104 -3.64 2.06 13.87
N ARG A 105 -3.10 2.84 14.80
CA ARG A 105 -2.14 3.91 14.52
C ARG A 105 -0.72 3.38 14.27
N SER A 106 -0.43 2.09 14.43
CA SER A 106 0.95 1.58 14.49
C SER A 106 1.69 1.66 13.13
N GLU A 107 3.00 1.87 13.18
CA GLU A 107 3.89 1.79 12.01
C GLU A 107 3.82 0.41 11.35
N SER A 108 3.71 -0.65 12.17
CA SER A 108 3.49 -2.00 11.66
C SER A 108 2.22 -2.11 10.81
N SER A 109 1.16 -1.38 11.14
CA SER A 109 -0.06 -1.34 10.33
C SER A 109 0.20 -0.68 8.97
N ALA A 110 0.97 0.42 8.94
CA ALA A 110 1.38 1.07 7.69
C ALA A 110 2.27 0.15 6.82
N LEU A 111 3.18 -0.63 7.43
CA LEU A 111 3.95 -1.65 6.71
C LEU A 111 3.05 -2.75 6.14
N LEU A 112 2.02 -3.18 6.87
CA LEU A 112 1.04 -4.14 6.33
C LEU A 112 0.28 -3.57 5.12
N LEU A 113 0.03 -2.26 5.07
CA LEU A 113 -0.52 -1.63 3.87
C LEU A 113 0.44 -1.74 2.68
N GLN A 114 1.75 -1.54 2.89
CA GLN A 114 2.76 -1.72 1.82
C GLN A 114 2.76 -3.15 1.28
N ALA A 115 2.66 -4.15 2.17
CA ALA A 115 2.52 -5.55 1.77
C ALA A 115 1.21 -5.80 0.99
N ALA A 116 0.10 -5.18 1.38
CA ALA A 116 -1.18 -5.26 0.67
C ALA A 116 -1.11 -4.63 -0.72
N LEU A 117 -0.45 -3.48 -0.87
CA LEU A 117 -0.24 -2.82 -2.15
C LEU A 117 0.67 -3.64 -3.09
N ALA A 118 1.77 -4.18 -2.57
CA ALA A 118 2.63 -5.09 -3.33
C ALA A 118 1.88 -6.35 -3.79
N ALA A 119 1.05 -6.93 -2.92
CA ALA A 119 0.22 -8.08 -3.25
C ALA A 119 -0.84 -7.74 -4.31
N ALA A 120 -1.46 -6.57 -4.23
CA ALA A 120 -2.40 -6.10 -5.24
C ALA A 120 -1.72 -5.91 -6.60
N LEU A 121 -0.52 -5.32 -6.64
CA LEU A 121 0.27 -5.15 -7.86
C LEU A 121 0.66 -6.51 -8.47
N ALA A 122 1.12 -7.45 -7.63
CA ALA A 122 1.45 -8.81 -8.06
C ALA A 122 0.21 -9.55 -8.63
N THR A 123 -0.95 -9.40 -7.99
CA THR A 123 -2.21 -9.98 -8.47
C THR A 123 -2.70 -9.33 -9.77
N ALA A 124 -2.52 -8.02 -9.94
CA ALA A 124 -2.85 -7.33 -11.19
C ALA A 124 -2.00 -7.87 -12.36
N ALA A 125 -0.68 -8.02 -12.15
CA ALA A 125 0.22 -8.64 -13.10
C ALA A 125 -0.18 -10.11 -13.40
N ALA A 126 -0.55 -10.87 -12.37
CA ALA A 126 -1.02 -12.24 -12.52
C ALA A 126 -2.31 -12.34 -13.33
N GLY A 127 -3.24 -11.41 -13.12
CA GLY A 127 -4.47 -11.31 -13.89
C GLY A 127 -4.17 -11.01 -15.35
N PHE A 128 -3.38 -9.97 -15.61
CA PHE A 128 -3.02 -9.56 -16.97
C PHE A 128 -2.32 -10.70 -17.74
N VAL A 129 -1.20 -11.21 -17.22
CA VAL A 129 -0.45 -12.30 -17.88
C VAL A 129 -1.27 -13.59 -17.90
N GLY A 130 -2.01 -13.87 -16.83
CA GLY A 130 -2.82 -15.08 -16.71
C GLY A 130 -3.96 -15.14 -17.73
N THR A 131 -4.57 -14.01 -18.08
CA THR A 131 -5.58 -13.98 -19.15
C THR A 131 -4.96 -14.25 -20.52
N ALA A 132 -3.77 -13.73 -20.80
CA ALA A 132 -3.14 -13.86 -22.10
C ALA A 132 -2.43 -15.23 -22.30
N ALA A 133 -1.83 -15.77 -21.24
CA ALA A 133 -0.88 -16.88 -21.33
C ALA A 133 -1.16 -18.02 -20.33
N GLY A 134 -2.25 -17.93 -19.55
CA GLY A 134 -2.70 -18.97 -18.63
C GLY A 134 -2.24 -18.75 -17.17
N PRO A 135 -2.95 -19.36 -16.20
CA PRO A 135 -2.81 -19.05 -14.76
C PRO A 135 -1.41 -19.34 -14.20
N MET A 136 -0.71 -20.35 -14.72
CA MET A 136 0.66 -20.66 -14.29
C MET A 136 1.64 -19.52 -14.61
N LEU A 137 1.58 -18.98 -15.83
CA LEU A 137 2.41 -17.83 -16.20
C LEU A 137 1.97 -16.55 -15.47
N GLY A 138 0.68 -16.42 -15.15
CA GLY A 138 0.20 -15.38 -14.24
C GLY A 138 0.84 -15.48 -12.84
N ALA A 139 0.92 -16.68 -12.26
CA ALA A 139 1.59 -16.88 -10.97
C ALA A 139 3.09 -16.57 -11.04
N VAL A 140 3.76 -16.95 -12.13
CA VAL A 140 5.17 -16.58 -12.38
C VAL A 140 5.34 -15.06 -12.46
N ALA A 141 4.42 -14.36 -13.13
CA ALA A 141 4.43 -12.90 -13.19
C ALA A 141 4.28 -12.26 -11.79
N ALA A 142 3.36 -12.77 -10.97
CA ALA A 142 3.20 -12.31 -9.58
C ALA A 142 4.48 -12.49 -8.75
N ALA A 143 5.10 -13.68 -8.84
CA ALA A 143 6.35 -13.97 -8.15
C ALA A 143 7.49 -13.08 -8.65
N SER A 144 7.51 -12.79 -9.96
CA SER A 144 8.51 -11.92 -10.57
C SER A 144 8.39 -10.48 -10.05
N VAL A 145 7.16 -9.96 -9.92
CA VAL A 145 6.90 -8.63 -9.32
C VAL A 145 7.50 -8.53 -7.91
N LEU A 146 7.25 -9.52 -7.05
CA LEU A 146 7.81 -9.51 -5.68
C LEU A 146 9.33 -9.73 -5.65
N ALA A 147 9.89 -10.36 -6.69
CA ALA A 147 11.34 -10.54 -6.82
C ALA A 147 12.06 -9.29 -7.33
N LEU A 148 11.34 -8.31 -7.91
CA LEU A 148 11.95 -7.08 -8.42
C LEU A 148 12.70 -6.35 -7.30
N PRO A 149 13.97 -5.95 -7.51
CA PRO A 149 14.75 -5.25 -6.49
C PRO A 149 14.07 -3.98 -5.98
N TRP A 150 13.40 -3.25 -6.86
CA TRP A 150 12.60 -2.06 -6.53
C TRP A 150 11.48 -2.35 -5.53
N VAL A 151 10.65 -3.35 -5.80
CA VAL A 151 9.55 -3.73 -4.90
C VAL A 151 10.12 -4.17 -3.55
N ARG A 152 11.22 -4.92 -3.56
CA ARG A 152 11.89 -5.36 -2.32
C ARG A 152 12.48 -4.21 -1.51
N ALA A 153 12.93 -3.13 -2.17
CA ALA A 153 13.44 -1.94 -1.50
C ALA A 153 12.31 -1.09 -0.90
N LEU A 154 11.12 -1.09 -1.50
CA LEU A 154 9.96 -0.36 -1.02
C LEU A 154 9.15 -1.08 0.06
N LEU A 155 9.13 -2.42 0.06
CA LEU A 155 8.41 -3.21 1.05
C LEU A 155 8.66 -2.79 2.52
N PRO A 156 9.92 -2.51 2.95
CA PRO A 156 10.17 -2.08 4.32
C PRO A 156 9.93 -0.58 4.56
N LEU A 157 9.44 0.18 3.58
CA LEU A 157 9.30 1.64 3.66
C LEU A 157 7.84 2.07 3.53
N VAL A 158 7.41 3.04 4.33
CA VAL A 158 6.08 3.67 4.16
C VAL A 158 6.12 4.69 3.03
N MET A 159 5.88 4.23 1.81
CA MET A 159 6.00 5.04 0.59
C MET A 159 4.77 4.92 -0.32
N SER A 160 4.58 5.92 -1.19
CA SER A 160 3.41 5.97 -2.09
C SER A 160 3.57 5.18 -3.39
N ASP A 161 4.79 4.77 -3.69
CA ASP A 161 5.26 4.24 -4.96
C ASP A 161 4.53 2.97 -5.39
N LEU A 162 4.25 2.06 -4.46
CA LEU A 162 3.51 0.82 -4.76
C LEU A 162 2.06 1.11 -5.18
N LEU A 163 1.44 2.14 -4.59
CA LEU A 163 0.11 2.58 -5.01
C LEU A 163 0.16 3.22 -6.39
N VAL A 164 1.16 4.07 -6.67
CA VAL A 164 1.33 4.67 -8.00
C VAL A 164 1.53 3.58 -9.06
N ALA A 165 2.39 2.61 -8.79
CA ALA A 165 2.66 1.50 -9.70
C ALA A 165 1.42 0.63 -9.96
N LEU A 166 0.52 0.50 -8.98
CA LEU A 166 -0.74 -0.23 -9.13
C LEU A 166 -1.78 0.50 -10.01
N LEU A 167 -1.73 1.84 -10.02
CA LEU A 167 -2.72 2.68 -10.70
C LEU A 167 -2.29 3.13 -12.10
N ALA A 168 -1.02 2.96 -12.47
CA ALA A 168 -0.46 3.29 -13.78
C ALA A 168 -0.77 2.20 -14.83
#